data_AF-A0A0A2C4V0-F1
#
_entry.id   AF-A0A0A2C4V0-F1
#
_cell.length_a   1.000
_cell.length_b   1.000
_cell.length_c   1.000
_cell.angle_alpha   90.00
_cell.angle_beta   90.00
_cell.angle_gamma   90.00
#
_symmetry.space_group_name_H-M   'P 1'
#
loop_
_entity.id
_entity.type
_entity.pdbx_description
1 polymer ?
#
loop_
_entity_poly.entity_id
_entity_poly.type
_entity_poly.pdbx_seq_one_letter_code
_entity_poly.pdbx_strand_id
1 'polypeptide(L)'
;MSETQALNVLLAPEGQLQGNGQLRESFHERRDRKGADYPMWFLNSSLVNKFNLTKEEGYEAVVAEDSTTIAWLKLRFGGERLTKTFDIEELWQYASQPPEPPERIDITPPK
;
A
#
# COMPACT_ATOMS: atom_id res chain seq x y z
N MET A 1 12.72 -17.33 13.60
CA MET A 1 11.67 -16.67 14.40
C MET A 1 11.34 -15.43 13.61
N SER A 2 10.12 -15.31 13.12
CA SER A 2 9.74 -14.16 12.31
C SER A 2 9.66 -12.91 13.18
N GLU A 3 10.21 -11.81 12.68
CA GLU A 3 10.27 -10.55 13.41
C GLU A 3 8.90 -9.85 13.35
N THR A 4 8.34 -9.55 14.52
CA THR A 4 7.10 -8.78 14.60
C THR A 4 7.40 -7.34 15.00
N GLN A 5 6.82 -6.38 14.29
CA GLN A 5 7.06 -4.96 14.51
C GLN A 5 5.76 -4.17 14.42
N ALA A 6 5.63 -3.14 15.27
CA ALA A 6 4.56 -2.15 15.16
C ALA A 6 4.88 -1.20 13.99
N LEU A 7 4.05 -1.22 12.95
CA LEU A 7 4.23 -0.44 11.73
C LEU A 7 3.11 0.59 11.54
N ASN A 8 3.41 1.60 10.72
CA ASN A 8 2.47 2.66 10.38
C ASN A 8 1.63 2.23 9.18
N VAL A 9 0.33 2.46 9.26
CA VAL A 9 -0.63 2.05 8.24
C VAL A 9 -1.43 3.26 7.77
N LEU A 10 -1.58 3.39 6.45
CA LEU A 10 -2.60 4.22 5.83
C LEU A 10 -3.69 3.30 5.27
N LEU A 11 -4.89 3.37 5.83
CA LEU A 11 -6.06 2.62 5.37
C LEU A 11 -6.96 3.55 4.56
N ALA A 12 -7.46 3.09 3.42
CA ALA A 12 -8.35 3.87 2.57
C ALA A 12 -9.35 2.94 1.84
N PRO A 13 -10.51 3.46 1.40
CA PRO A 13 -11.38 2.76 0.48
C PRO A 13 -10.64 2.23 -0.75
N GLU A 14 -11.05 1.06 -1.23
CA GLU A 14 -10.49 0.42 -2.41
C GLU A 14 -10.55 1.35 -3.64
N GLY A 15 -9.45 1.41 -4.39
CA GLY A 15 -9.27 2.28 -5.55
C GLY A 15 -8.76 3.69 -5.23
N GLN A 16 -8.78 4.14 -3.97
CA GLN A 16 -8.35 5.49 -3.59
C GLN A 16 -6.82 5.69 -3.65
N LEU A 17 -6.04 4.68 -3.29
CA LEU A 17 -4.57 4.69 -3.32
C LEU A 17 -4.04 4.19 -4.67
N GLN A 18 -4.57 3.07 -5.19
CA GLN A 18 -4.06 2.45 -6.41
C GLN A 18 -4.61 3.06 -7.71
N GLY A 19 -5.81 3.64 -7.68
CA GLY A 19 -6.62 3.88 -8.89
C GLY A 19 -6.05 4.88 -9.91
N ASN A 20 -5.07 5.71 -9.55
CA ASN A 20 -4.46 6.70 -10.47
C ASN A 20 -2.98 6.44 -10.76
N GLY A 21 -2.42 5.31 -10.31
CA GLY A 21 -1.01 4.95 -10.51
C GLY A 21 0.01 5.76 -9.71
N GLN A 22 -0.37 6.85 -9.04
CA GLN A 22 0.58 7.71 -8.32
C GLN A 22 1.24 6.99 -7.13
N LEU A 23 0.52 6.07 -6.48
CA LEU A 23 1.11 5.25 -5.43
C LEU A 23 2.16 4.31 -6.01
N ARG A 24 1.88 3.68 -7.15
CA ARG A 24 2.85 2.80 -7.83
C ARG A 24 4.14 3.53 -8.17
N GLU A 25 4.06 4.73 -8.75
CA GLU A 25 5.25 5.57 -9.00
C GLU A 25 5.98 5.92 -7.70
N SER A 26 5.24 6.23 -6.63
CA SER A 26 5.82 6.51 -5.30
C SER A 26 6.59 5.32 -4.72
N PHE A 27 6.20 4.08 -5.03
CA PHE A 27 6.94 2.86 -4.67
C PHE A 27 8.25 2.76 -5.46
N HIS A 28 8.18 2.92 -6.79
CA HIS A 28 9.35 2.86 -7.67
C HIS A 28 10.40 3.90 -7.28
N GLU A 29 10.02 5.17 -7.16
CA GLU A 29 10.94 6.26 -6.78
C GLU A 29 11.66 5.98 -5.45
N ARG A 30 10.96 5.43 -4.45
CA ARG A 30 11.54 5.13 -3.14
C ARG A 30 12.49 3.95 -3.21
N ARG A 31 12.12 2.88 -3.91
CA ARG A 31 12.97 1.68 -4.04
C ARG A 31 14.20 1.96 -4.91
N ASP A 32 14.07 2.80 -5.93
CA ASP A 32 15.21 3.23 -6.74
C ASP A 32 16.18 4.10 -5.93
N ARG A 33 15.67 4.99 -5.07
CA ARG A 33 16.51 5.92 -4.29
C ARG A 33 17.07 5.35 -3.00
N LYS A 34 16.31 4.49 -2.31
CA LYS A 34 16.63 4.01 -0.96
C LYS A 34 16.99 2.52 -0.91
N GLY A 35 16.87 1.80 -2.04
CA GLY A 35 17.13 0.37 -2.15
C GLY A 35 15.86 -0.44 -2.41
N ALA A 36 16.01 -1.53 -3.14
CA ALA A 36 14.90 -2.41 -3.56
C ALA A 36 14.06 -2.90 -2.37
N ASP A 37 14.71 -3.10 -1.22
CA ASP A 37 14.10 -3.58 0.02
C ASP A 37 13.61 -2.45 0.94
N TYR A 38 13.29 -1.28 0.39
CA TYR A 38 12.69 -0.21 1.19
C TYR A 38 11.39 -0.70 1.86
N PRO A 39 11.26 -0.62 3.21
CA PRO A 39 10.20 -1.27 3.99
C PRO A 39 8.85 -0.55 3.84
N MET A 40 8.23 -0.79 2.70
CA MET A 40 6.95 -0.24 2.28
C MET A 40 6.21 -1.29 1.45
N TRP A 41 4.95 -1.54 1.83
CA TRP A 41 4.12 -2.62 1.30
C TRP A 41 2.73 -2.09 0.97
N PHE A 42 2.14 -2.63 -0.10
CA PHE A 42 0.77 -2.34 -0.49
C PHE A 42 -0.11 -3.55 -0.24
N LEU A 43 -1.26 -3.32 0.39
CA LEU A 43 -2.25 -4.34 0.71
C LEU A 43 -3.52 -4.01 -0.06
N ASN A 44 -3.87 -4.85 -1.03
CA ASN A 44 -5.21 -4.84 -1.62
C ASN A 44 -6.26 -5.37 -0.61
N SER A 45 -7.53 -5.35 -0.99
CA SER A 45 -8.64 -5.78 -0.12
C SER A 45 -8.47 -7.19 0.47
N SER A 46 -7.97 -8.14 -0.33
CA SER A 46 -7.70 -9.50 0.15
C SER A 46 -6.64 -9.53 1.24
N LEU A 47 -5.57 -8.76 1.08
CA LEU A 47 -4.49 -8.67 2.06
C LEU A 47 -4.89 -7.88 3.31
N VAL A 48 -5.68 -6.81 3.17
CA VAL A 48 -6.25 -6.08 4.31
C VAL A 48 -7.07 -7.03 5.20
N ASN A 49 -7.87 -7.91 4.59
CA ASN A 49 -8.62 -8.94 5.30
C ASN A 49 -7.70 -10.01 5.91
N LYS A 50 -6.72 -10.52 5.16
CA LYS A 50 -5.72 -11.49 5.67
C LYS A 50 -5.02 -10.98 6.92
N PHE A 51 -4.62 -9.72 6.91
CA PHE A 51 -3.95 -9.08 8.04
C PHE A 51 -4.93 -8.47 9.06
N ASN A 52 -6.25 -8.67 8.92
CA ASN A 52 -7.30 -8.24 9.85
C ASN A 52 -7.24 -6.74 10.22
N LEU A 53 -6.94 -5.88 9.24
CA LEU A 53 -6.72 -4.44 9.45
C LEU A 53 -7.99 -3.67 9.81
N THR A 54 -9.12 -4.10 9.27
CA THR A 54 -10.47 -3.61 9.58
C THR A 54 -11.44 -4.78 9.51
N LYS A 55 -12.65 -4.61 10.07
CA LYS A 55 -13.75 -5.58 9.96
C LYS A 55 -14.59 -5.38 8.70
N GLU A 56 -14.42 -4.23 8.04
CA GLU A 56 -15.18 -3.86 6.85
C GLU A 56 -14.44 -4.27 5.58
N GLU A 57 -15.18 -4.73 4.58
CA GLU A 57 -14.63 -5.03 3.25
C GLU A 57 -14.49 -3.74 2.41
N GLY A 58 -13.76 -3.84 1.30
CA GLY A 58 -13.61 -2.73 0.34
C GLY A 58 -12.58 -1.68 0.76
N TYR A 59 -11.52 -2.10 1.46
CA TYR A 59 -10.41 -1.23 1.86
C TYR A 59 -9.08 -1.75 1.34
N GLU A 60 -8.19 -0.83 1.02
CA GLU A 60 -6.78 -1.07 0.73
C GLU A 60 -5.89 -0.30 1.69
N ALA A 61 -4.63 -0.71 1.80
CA ALA A 61 -3.70 -0.07 2.71
C ALA A 61 -2.28 0.03 2.18
N VAL A 62 -1.55 1.01 2.72
CA VAL A 62 -0.09 1.05 2.65
C VAL A 62 0.46 0.89 4.05
N VAL A 63 1.44 0.00 4.20
CA VAL A 63 2.20 -0.20 5.43
C VAL A 63 3.62 0.30 5.21
N ALA A 64 4.20 1.02 6.18
CA ALA A 64 5.60 1.40 6.14
C ALA A 64 6.18 1.56 7.55
N GLU A 65 7.49 1.31 7.68
CA GLU A 65 8.23 1.62 8.91
C GLU A 65 8.31 3.13 9.15
N ASP A 66 8.55 3.91 8.10
CA ASP A 66 8.68 5.36 8.19
C ASP A 66 7.31 6.06 8.31
N SER A 67 7.03 6.58 9.51
CA SER A 67 5.81 7.36 9.79
C SER A 67 5.68 8.61 8.93
N THR A 68 6.79 9.20 8.46
CA THR A 68 6.80 10.36 7.56
C THR A 68 6.25 9.99 6.19
N THR A 69 6.58 8.78 5.71
CA THR A 69 6.03 8.24 4.46
C THR A 69 4.51 8.13 4.56
N ILE A 70 3.98 7.54 5.64
CA ILE A 70 2.53 7.44 5.87
C ILE A 70 1.86 8.81 6.03
N ALA A 71 2.50 9.75 6.73
CA ALA A 71 1.98 11.11 6.87
C ALA A 71 1.89 11.83 5.52
N TRP A 72 2.91 11.71 4.66
CA TRP A 72 2.91 12.29 3.32
C TRP A 72 1.84 11.65 2.43
N LEU A 73 1.70 10.32 2.46
CA LEU A 73 0.68 9.62 1.69
C LEU A 73 -0.74 10.02 2.13
N LYS A 74 -0.97 10.22 3.45
CA LYS A 74 -2.27 10.73 3.94
C LYS A 74 -2.60 12.10 3.35
N LEU A 75 -1.63 13.01 3.26
CA LEU A 75 -1.86 14.33 2.65
C LEU A 75 -2.20 14.22 1.17
N ARG A 76 -1.61 13.24 0.46
CA ARG A 76 -1.79 13.05 -0.97
C ARG A 76 -3.10 12.35 -1.34
N PHE A 77 -3.43 11.28 -0.61
CA PHE A 77 -4.53 10.39 -0.95
C PHE A 77 -5.71 10.51 0.00
N GLY A 78 -5.57 11.10 1.18
CA GLY A 78 -6.58 11.05 2.25
C GLY A 78 -6.46 9.77 3.09
N GLY A 79 -7.58 9.18 3.50
CA GLY A 79 -7.61 7.94 4.29
C GLY A 79 -7.35 8.12 5.79
N GLU A 80 -7.29 7.02 6.53
CA GLU A 80 -7.10 6.96 7.97
C GLU A 80 -5.72 6.41 8.34
N ARG A 81 -5.11 6.95 9.40
CA ARG A 81 -3.83 6.45 9.93
C ARG A 81 -4.07 5.61 11.16
N LEU A 82 -3.42 4.46 11.22
CA LEU A 82 -3.38 3.61 12.41
C LEU A 82 -2.00 2.96 12.54
N THR A 83 -1.77 2.34 13.68
CA THR A 83 -0.58 1.53 13.93
C THR A 83 -1.02 0.09 14.18
N LYS A 84 -0.28 -0.86 13.64
CA LYS A 84 -0.56 -2.28 13.83
C LYS A 84 0.72 -3.10 13.87
N THR A 85 0.74 -4.15 14.67
CA THR A 85 1.82 -5.13 14.69
C THR A 85 1.69 -6.10 13.52
N PHE A 86 2.76 -6.26 12.75
CA PHE A 86 2.86 -7.21 11.64
C PHE A 86 4.05 -8.11 11.81
N ASP A 87 3.95 -9.30 11.22
CA ASP A 87 5.10 -10.12 10.86
C ASP A 87 5.73 -9.56 9.57
N ILE A 88 6.99 -9.14 9.66
CA ILE A 88 7.69 -8.52 8.52
C ILE A 88 7.96 -9.53 7.40
N GLU A 89 8.24 -10.80 7.74
CA GLU A 89 8.47 -11.84 6.75
C GLU A 89 7.20 -12.11 5.94
N GLU A 90 6.03 -12.12 6.59
CA GLU A 90 4.75 -12.23 5.89
C GLU A 90 4.47 -11.03 4.97
N LEU A 91 4.80 -9.80 5.39
CA LEU A 91 4.64 -8.63 4.53
C LEU A 91 5.52 -8.73 3.28
N TRP A 92 6.78 -9.14 3.41
CA TRP A 92 7.64 -9.37 2.25
C TRP A 92 7.13 -10.49 1.35
N GLN A 93 6.63 -11.58 1.93
CA GLN A 93 6.13 -12.72 1.17
C GLN A 93 4.87 -12.37 0.36
N TYR A 94 3.91 -11.65 0.96
CA TYR A 94 2.59 -11.45 0.37
C TYR A 94 2.38 -10.08 -0.27
N ALA A 95 3.13 -9.05 0.14
CA ALA A 95 2.86 -7.65 -0.19
C ALA A 95 4.09 -6.90 -0.72
N SER A 96 5.12 -7.62 -1.22
CA SER A 96 6.34 -7.02 -1.76
C SER A 96 6.12 -6.27 -3.07
N GLN A 97 5.07 -6.58 -3.82
CA GLN A 97 4.81 -5.93 -5.09
C GLN A 97 4.17 -4.55 -4.90
N PRO A 98 4.51 -3.56 -5.75
CA PRO A 98 3.77 -2.30 -5.79
C PRO A 98 2.32 -2.54 -6.27
N PRO A 99 1.41 -1.56 -6.09
CA PRO A 99 0.06 -1.63 -6.64
C PRO A 99 0.06 -1.94 -8.14
N GLU A 100 -1.00 -2.59 -8.61
CA GLU A 100 -1.17 -2.87 -10.03
C GLU A 100 -1.15 -1.59 -10.87
N PRO A 101 -0.67 -1.64 -12.13
CA PRO A 101 -0.75 -0.50 -13.02
C PRO A 101 -2.23 -0.10 -13.23
N PRO A 102 -2.53 1.20 -13.39
CA PRO A 102 -3.90 1.63 -13.65
C PRO A 102 -4.41 1.01 -14.96
N GLU A 103 -5.71 0.67 -14.99
CA GLU A 103 -6.34 0.16 -16.19
C GLU A 103 -6.22 1.17 -17.34
N ARG A 104 -5.77 0.70 -18.51
CA ARG A 104 -5.79 1.51 -19.73
C ARG A 104 -7.21 1.60 -20.24
N ILE A 105 -7.84 2.76 -20.06
CA ILE A 105 -9.09 3.07 -20.77
C ILE A 105 -8.72 3.32 -22.23
N ASP A 106 -9.06 2.37 -23.11
CA ASP A 106 -8.94 2.56 -24.55
C ASP A 106 -9.99 3.59 -24.98
N ILE A 107 -9.56 4.83 -25.21
CA ILE A 107 -10.41 5.92 -25.69
C ILE A 107 -10.54 5.93 -27.21
N THR A 108 -10.13 4.86 -27.91
CA THR A 108 -10.30 4.76 -29.36
C THR A 108 -11.79 4.76 -29.69
N PRO A 109 -12.30 5.78 -30.41
CA PRO A 109 -13.71 5.81 -30.77
C PRO A 109 -14.03 4.63 -31.72
N PRO A 110 -15.22 4.02 -31.60
CA PRO A 110 -15.65 2.98 -32.54
C PRO A 110 -15.66 3.54 -33.96
N LYS A 111 -15.17 2.74 -34.92
CA LYS A 111 -15.21 3.05 -36.36
C LYS A 111 -16.62 3.06 -36.91
#